data_AF-A0A3P3ZQK8-F1
#
_entry.id   AF-A0A3P3ZQK8-F1
#
_cell.length_a   1.000
_cell.length_b   1.000
_cell.length_c   1.000
_cell.angle_alpha   90.00
_cell.angle_beta   90.00
_cell.angle_gamma   90.00
#
_symmetry.space_group_name_H-M   'P 1'
#
loop_
_entity.id
_entity.type
_entity.pdbx_description
1 polymer ?
#
loop_
_entity_poly.entity_id
_entity_poly.type
_entity_poly.pdbx_seq_one_letter_code
_entity_poly.pdbx_strand_id
1 'polypeptide(L)' 'MFPGFVPYRRDIHFLEATDTPIHTLLEQFSFIKDKSRWGYAFRFGHLEISKSDFEMIATSMLGYSPKHG' A
#
# COMPACT_ATOMS: atom_id res chain seq x y z
N MET A 1 15.17 24.05 -1.72
CA MET A 1 15.92 22.78 -1.76
C MET A 1 17.31 23.06 -1.20
N PHE A 2 17.83 22.26 -0.24
CA PHE A 2 19.17 22.50 0.32
C PHE A 2 20.25 22.13 -0.72
N PRO A 3 21.34 22.90 -0.86
CA PRO A 3 22.41 22.57 -1.81
C PRO A 3 23.00 21.17 -1.55
N GLY A 4 23.07 20.33 -2.59
CA GLY A 4 23.59 18.96 -2.50
C GLY A 4 22.57 17.87 -2.10
N PHE A 5 21.30 18.22 -1.89
CA PHE A 5 20.25 17.23 -1.67
C PHE A 5 19.83 16.55 -2.98
N VAL A 6 20.09 15.24 -3.11
CA VAL A 6 19.65 14.41 -4.24
C VAL A 6 18.72 13.33 -3.70
N PRO A 7 17.40 13.42 -3.93
CA PRO A 7 16.46 12.50 -3.32
C PRO A 7 16.43 11.15 -4.06
N TYR A 8 16.28 10.06 -3.31
CA TYR A 8 16.06 8.74 -3.90
C TYR A 8 14.72 8.68 -4.65
N ARG A 9 14.73 8.05 -5.83
CA ARG A 9 13.56 7.87 -6.71
C ARG A 9 13.61 6.46 -7.31
N ARG A 10 12.44 5.88 -7.57
CA ARG A 10 12.26 4.66 -8.37
C ARG A 10 11.25 4.95 -9.45
N ASP A 11 11.47 4.40 -10.64
CA ASP A 11 10.47 4.40 -11.70
C ASP A 11 9.31 3.49 -11.29
N ILE A 12 8.09 3.96 -11.51
CA ILE A 12 6.86 3.24 -11.16
C ILE A 12 5.94 3.16 -12.38
N HIS A 13 5.32 1.99 -12.56
CA HIS A 13 4.29 1.79 -13.57
C HIS A 13 2.93 1.86 -12.88
N PHE A 14 2.09 2.80 -13.32
CA PHE A 14 0.73 2.93 -12.82
C PHE A 14 -0.19 1.96 -13.55
N LEU A 15 -1.09 1.34 -12.80
CA LEU A 15 -2.15 0.49 -13.32
C LEU A 15 -3.47 1.24 -13.22
N GLU A 16 -4.34 1.08 -14.22
CA GLU A 16 -5.72 1.56 -14.14
C GLU A 16 -6.45 0.83 -13.01
N ALA A 17 -7.01 1.58 -12.08
CA ALA A 17 -7.56 1.07 -10.83
C ALA A 17 -8.83 1.82 -10.43
N THR A 18 -9.66 1.18 -9.62
CA THR A 18 -10.83 1.80 -8.99
C THR A 18 -10.56 2.14 -7.53
N ASP A 19 -11.14 3.25 -7.06
CA ASP A 19 -11.09 3.64 -5.66
C ASP A 19 -11.73 2.54 -4.78
N THR A 20 -10.96 2.04 -3.82
CA THR A 20 -11.44 1.04 -2.86
C THR A 20 -11.46 1.64 -1.45
N PRO A 21 -12.61 1.64 -0.76
CA PRO A 21 -12.66 2.12 0.62
C PRO A 21 -11.86 1.24 1.57
N ILE A 22 -10.79 1.81 2.15
CA ILE A 22 -9.86 1.08 3.03
C ILE A 22 -10.56 0.43 4.24
N HIS A 23 -11.64 1.03 4.75
CA HIS A 23 -12.37 0.54 5.92
C HIS A 23 -12.88 -0.90 5.77
N THR A 24 -13.17 -1.34 4.55
CA THR A 24 -13.63 -2.71 4.26
C THR A 24 -12.51 -3.76 4.38
N LEU A 25 -11.26 -3.33 4.33
CA LEU A 25 -10.07 -4.18 4.32
C LEU A 25 -9.30 -4.17 5.64
N LEU A 26 -9.54 -3.17 6.51
CA LEU A 26 -8.77 -2.96 7.75
C LEU A 26 -8.68 -4.20 8.63
N GLU A 27 -9.79 -4.91 8.82
CA GLU A 27 -9.84 -6.12 9.65
C GLU A 27 -8.99 -7.26 9.08
N GLN A 28 -8.81 -7.28 7.76
CA GLN A 28 -8.12 -8.36 7.05
C GLN A 28 -6.60 -8.15 6.97
N PHE A 29 -6.13 -6.90 7.06
CA PHE A 29 -4.71 -6.58 6.90
C PHE A 29 -3.82 -7.13 8.00
N SER A 30 -2.89 -8.02 7.65
CA SER A 30 -1.93 -8.60 8.59
C SER A 30 -0.90 -7.59 9.10
N PHE A 31 -0.57 -6.56 8.32
CA PHE A 31 0.36 -5.50 8.74
C PHE A 31 -0.22 -4.56 9.81
N ILE A 32 -1.55 -4.52 9.99
CA ILE A 32 -2.21 -3.72 11.03
C ILE A 32 -2.37 -4.55 12.29
N LYS A 33 -1.47 -4.34 13.26
CA LYS A 33 -1.43 -5.07 14.54
C LYS A 33 -2.54 -4.68 15.50
N ASP A 34 -2.87 -3.40 15.57
CA ASP A 34 -3.94 -2.86 16.41
C ASP A 34 -4.99 -2.20 15.51
N LYS A 35 -6.13 -2.88 15.32
CA LYS A 35 -7.23 -2.42 14.46
C LYS A 35 -7.89 -1.16 15.01
N SER A 36 -7.87 -0.94 16.33
CA SER A 36 -8.40 0.28 16.94
C SER A 36 -7.50 1.50 16.68
N ARG A 37 -6.22 1.27 16.36
CA ARG A 37 -5.20 2.30 16.06
C ARG A 37 -4.60 2.12 14.67
N TRP A 38 -5.44 1.73 13.71
CA TRP A 38 -5.00 1.36 12.37
C TRP A 38 -4.23 2.48 11.64
N GLY A 39 -4.57 3.75 11.88
CA GLY A 39 -3.88 4.90 11.30
C GLY A 39 -2.39 4.97 11.64
N TYR A 40 -1.95 4.33 12.74
CA TYR A 40 -0.55 4.29 13.15
C TYR A 40 0.35 3.57 12.13
N ALA A 41 -0.18 2.57 11.41
CA ALA A 41 0.58 1.87 10.37
C ALA A 41 0.95 2.80 9.19
N PHE A 42 0.14 3.83 8.94
CA PHE A 42 0.27 4.74 7.79
C PHE A 42 0.96 6.06 8.12
N ARG A 43 1.44 6.24 9.36
CA ARG A 43 2.12 7.50 9.77
C ARG A 43 3.48 7.71 9.10
N PHE A 44 4.03 6.66 8.49
CA PHE A 44 5.29 6.69 7.76
C PHE A 44 4.99 6.81 6.27
N GLY A 45 5.77 7.63 5.54
CA GLY A 45 5.60 7.82 4.10
C GLY A 45 5.86 6.59 3.24
N HIS A 46 6.40 5.51 3.82
CA HIS A 46 6.50 4.19 3.20
C HIS A 46 6.31 3.12 4.28
N LEU A 47 5.74 1.97 3.90
CA LEU A 47 5.62 0.80 4.76
C LEU A 47 5.73 -0.48 3.93
N GLU A 48 6.32 -1.51 4.51
CA GLU A 48 6.37 -2.84 3.92
C GLU A 48 5.12 -3.62 4.34
N ILE A 49 4.50 -4.33 3.38
CA ILE A 49 3.35 -5.19 3.62
C ILE A 49 3.65 -6.62 3.18
N SER A 50 2.93 -7.57 3.76
CA SER A 50 3.01 -8.96 3.33
C SER A 50 2.47 -9.12 1.90
N LYS A 51 2.89 -10.20 1.24
CA LYS A 51 2.37 -10.56 -0.09
C LYS A 51 0.85 -10.70 -0.07
N SER A 52 0.28 -11.33 0.95
CA SER A 52 -1.18 -11.52 1.05
C SER A 52 -1.94 -10.21 1.16
N ASP A 53 -1.42 -9.25 1.92
CA ASP A 53 -2.03 -7.91 2.05
C ASP A 53 -1.94 -7.15 0.72
N PHE A 54 -0.81 -7.26 0.00
CA PHE A 54 -0.67 -6.70 -1.33
C PHE A 54 -1.70 -7.28 -2.31
N GLU A 55 -1.82 -8.61 -2.38
CA GLU A 55 -2.75 -9.29 -3.30
C GLU A 55 -4.20 -8.92 -3.02
N MET A 56 -4.56 -8.70 -1.75
CA MET A 56 -5.88 -8.24 -1.33
C MET A 56 -6.18 -6.82 -1.81
N ILE A 57 -5.24 -5.89 -1.63
CA ILE A 57 -5.36 -4.51 -2.12
C ILE A 57 -5.49 -4.52 -3.65
N ALA A 58 -4.60 -5.24 -4.33
CA ALA A 58 -4.56 -5.30 -5.78
C ALA A 58 -5.84 -5.91 -6.35
N THR A 59 -6.33 -7.02 -5.79
CA THR A 59 -7.59 -7.63 -6.24
C THR A 59 -8.78 -6.71 -6.02
N SER A 60 -8.81 -5.96 -4.92
CA SER A 60 -9.90 -5.03 -4.64
C SER A 60 -9.89 -3.83 -5.61
N MET A 61 -8.72 -3.30 -5.93
CA MET A 61 -8.57 -2.13 -6.79
C MET A 61 -8.61 -2.44 -8.29
N LEU A 62 -8.11 -3.62 -8.70
CA LEU A 62 -7.91 -4.00 -10.11
C LEU A 62 -8.87 -5.11 -10.58
N GLY A 63 -9.50 -5.83 -9.65
CA GLY A 63 -10.29 -7.04 -9.95
C GLY A 63 -9.45 -8.31 -10.20
N TYR A 64 -8.12 -8.23 -10.09
CA TYR A 64 -7.19 -9.35 -10.20
C TYR A 64 -5.91 -9.11 -9.39
N SER A 65 -5.17 -10.18 -9.08
CA SER A 65 -3.84 -10.07 -8.50
C SER A 65 -2.78 -10.00 -9.63
N PRO A 66 -2.04 -8.89 -9.80
CA PRO A 66 -1.03 -8.76 -10.82
C PRO A 66 0.15 -9.68 -10.50
N LYS A 67 0.61 -10.44 -11.50
CA LYS A 67 1.83 -11.25 -11.36
C LYS A 67 3.01 -10.31 -11.18
N HIS A 68 3.84 -10.58 -10.19
CA HIS A 68 5.12 -9.91 -10.04
C HIS A 68 5.98 -10.26 -11.26
N GLY A 69 6.31 -9.26 -12.06
CA GLY A 69 7.25 -9.36 -13.18
C GLY A 69 8.69 -9.36 -12.72
#